data_AF-A0A061NKI3-F1
#
_entry.id   AF-A0A061NKI3-F1
#
_cell.length_a   1.000
_cell.length_b   1.000
_cell.length_c   1.000
_cell.angle_alpha   90.00
_cell.angle_beta   90.00
_cell.angle_gamma   90.00
#
_symmetry.space_group_name_H-M   'P 1'
#
loop_
_entity.id
_entity.type
_entity.pdbx_description
1 polymer ?
#
loop_
_entity_poly.entity_id
_entity_poly.type
_entity_poly.pdbx_seq_one_letter_code
_entity_poly.pdbx_strand_id
1 'polypeptide(L)'
;MNVKEMDSRFLRPVIEQEILFASEATSYLGVTPQRLNQLVHTGKVKPVRTSPSGNLYMRTDLEERRKRMDGNQMMFITALFHKNEPEVVYEAINYFTIQTIFNGSDKKTVPMYERLYDKWPMTEELTPHIREISEDLGVEQEALEKAYSTVVGGFQQLGEEDLIVKKGGVHYPPQLNTLSDAPLFLFMRGNPDLLEEHLVTVVGSRKPSKEGEETAYQLSKEIGKQGYVIISGLSKGIDSIVQQATVDEDIPTIAILGTPITHFHPREHQSLQGKLENKVGDFPISSFSQSATLAFPDALCTHERNGSSKCHY
;
A
#
# COMPACT_ATOMS: atom_id res chain seq x y z
N MET A 1 -4.99 -48.94 -25.10
CA MET A 1 -5.74 -48.23 -26.17
C MET A 1 -4.75 -47.38 -26.93
N ASN A 2 -4.72 -47.49 -28.26
CA ASN A 2 -3.67 -46.96 -29.13
C ASN A 2 -3.86 -45.44 -29.32
N VAL A 3 -2.83 -44.63 -29.05
CA VAL A 3 -2.88 -43.14 -29.07
C VAL A 3 -3.06 -42.56 -30.49
N LYS A 4 -3.15 -43.40 -31.52
CA LYS A 4 -3.25 -42.99 -32.93
C LYS A 4 -4.67 -42.82 -33.50
N GLU A 5 -5.72 -43.05 -32.71
CA GLU A 5 -7.12 -42.91 -33.16
C GLU A 5 -7.97 -41.99 -32.27
N MET A 6 -7.38 -40.98 -31.63
CA MET A 6 -8.16 -39.91 -31.00
C MET A 6 -8.48 -38.85 -32.06
N ASP A 7 -9.74 -38.85 -32.52
CA ASP A 7 -10.28 -37.96 -33.56
C ASP A 7 -9.98 -36.48 -33.23
N SER A 8 -9.41 -35.75 -34.20
CA SER A 8 -9.01 -34.34 -34.08
C SER A 8 -10.19 -33.40 -33.75
N ARG A 9 -11.43 -33.88 -33.91
CA ARG A 9 -12.67 -33.19 -33.53
C ARG A 9 -12.95 -33.21 -32.02
N PHE A 10 -12.40 -34.17 -31.26
CA PHE A 10 -12.55 -34.24 -29.80
C PHE A 10 -11.42 -33.54 -29.04
N LEU A 11 -10.23 -33.43 -29.64
CA LEU A 11 -9.09 -32.74 -29.03
C LEU A 11 -9.20 -31.22 -29.13
N ARG A 12 -9.76 -30.68 -30.21
CA ARG A 12 -9.88 -29.22 -30.41
C ARG A 12 -10.65 -28.50 -29.29
N PRO A 13 -11.85 -28.95 -28.87
CA PRO A 13 -12.61 -28.25 -27.83
C PRO A 13 -11.95 -28.32 -26.44
N VAL A 14 -11.23 -29.41 -26.13
CA VAL A 14 -10.53 -29.60 -24.85
C VAL A 14 -9.25 -28.77 -24.81
N ILE A 15 -8.49 -28.74 -25.91
CA ILE A 15 -7.27 -27.93 -26.03
C ILE A 15 -7.60 -26.42 -26.06
N GLU A 16 -8.72 -26.02 -26.66
CA GLU A 16 -9.17 -24.61 -26.69
C GLU A 16 -9.62 -24.09 -25.32
N GLN A 17 -10.00 -24.96 -24.37
CA GLN A 17 -10.34 -24.56 -22.99
C GLN A 17 -9.12 -24.52 -22.04
N GLU A 18 -7.99 -25.06 -22.47
CA GLU A 18 -6.75 -25.12 -21.69
C GLU A 18 -5.62 -24.20 -22.20
N ILE A 19 -5.75 -23.65 -23.41
CA ILE A 19 -4.75 -22.74 -23.98
C ILE A 19 -5.26 -21.30 -23.95
N LEU A 20 -4.52 -20.43 -23.26
CA LEU A 20 -4.80 -19.00 -23.15
C LEU A 20 -3.87 -18.19 -24.05
N PHE A 21 -4.42 -17.18 -24.73
CA PHE A 21 -3.64 -16.14 -25.39
C PHE A 21 -2.99 -15.21 -24.36
N ALA A 22 -2.03 -14.39 -24.77
CA ALA A 22 -1.31 -13.50 -23.87
C ALA A 22 -2.21 -12.55 -23.05
N SER A 23 -3.28 -12.02 -23.64
CA SER A 23 -4.26 -11.18 -22.95
C SER A 23 -5.04 -11.94 -21.88
N GLU A 24 -5.45 -13.16 -22.19
CA GLU A 24 -6.17 -14.02 -21.25
C GLU A 24 -5.24 -14.52 -20.15
N ALA A 25 -3.98 -14.84 -20.46
CA ALA A 25 -2.97 -15.20 -19.49
C ALA A 25 -2.63 -14.05 -18.53
N THR A 26 -2.61 -12.79 -19.01
CA THR A 26 -2.44 -11.62 -18.15
C THR A 26 -3.60 -11.45 -17.17
N SER A 27 -4.85 -11.57 -17.66
CA SER A 27 -6.03 -11.56 -16.79
C SER A 27 -6.00 -12.69 -15.78
N TYR A 28 -5.71 -13.92 -16.25
CA TYR A 28 -5.70 -15.12 -15.42
C TYR A 28 -4.69 -15.07 -14.26
N LEU A 29 -3.51 -14.50 -14.51
CA LEU A 29 -2.47 -14.30 -13.49
C LEU A 29 -2.62 -12.99 -12.70
N GLY A 30 -3.54 -12.09 -13.10
CA GLY A 30 -3.66 -10.76 -12.49
C GLY A 30 -2.43 -9.86 -12.70
N VAL A 31 -1.70 -10.00 -13.81
CA VAL A 31 -0.44 -9.27 -14.06
C VAL A 31 -0.47 -8.43 -15.34
N THR A 32 0.37 -7.40 -15.44
CA THR A 32 0.50 -6.61 -16.67
C THR A 32 1.18 -7.40 -17.80
N PRO A 33 0.99 -7.02 -19.08
CA PRO A 33 1.69 -7.63 -20.20
C PRO A 33 3.23 -7.58 -20.08
N GLN A 34 3.76 -6.48 -19.52
CA GLN A 34 5.19 -6.34 -19.26
C GLN A 34 5.66 -7.36 -18.21
N ARG A 35 4.87 -7.53 -17.14
CA ARG A 35 5.18 -8.51 -16.09
C ARG A 35 5.09 -9.94 -16.61
N LEU A 36 4.09 -10.26 -17.45
CA LEU A 36 4.01 -11.57 -18.11
C LEU A 36 5.26 -11.82 -18.98
N ASN A 37 5.71 -10.84 -19.77
CA ASN A 37 6.95 -10.96 -20.56
C ASN A 37 8.18 -11.18 -19.67
N GLN A 38 8.28 -10.51 -18.53
CA GLN A 38 9.36 -10.74 -17.57
C GLN A 38 9.31 -12.14 -16.97
N LEU A 39 8.11 -12.66 -16.66
CA LEU A 39 7.95 -14.04 -16.19
C LEU A 39 8.37 -15.06 -17.24
N VAL A 40 8.07 -14.80 -18.51
CA VAL A 40 8.55 -15.62 -19.63
C VAL A 40 10.06 -15.56 -19.75
N HIS A 41 10.65 -14.35 -19.72
CA HIS A 41 12.08 -14.17 -19.86
C HIS A 41 12.88 -14.80 -18.72
N THR A 42 12.34 -14.76 -17.50
CA THR A 42 12.95 -15.38 -16.32
C THR A 42 12.66 -16.88 -16.19
N GLY A 43 11.96 -17.47 -17.18
CA GLY A 43 11.62 -18.90 -17.20
C GLY A 43 10.58 -19.32 -16.16
N LYS A 44 9.93 -18.37 -15.49
CA LYS A 44 8.91 -18.61 -14.45
C LYS A 44 7.54 -18.96 -15.01
N VAL A 45 7.28 -18.59 -16.26
CA VAL A 45 6.13 -19.02 -17.07
C VAL A 45 6.68 -19.43 -18.42
N LYS A 46 6.25 -20.57 -18.97
CA LYS A 46 6.74 -21.04 -20.26
C LYS A 46 5.61 -21.01 -21.29
N PRO A 47 5.74 -20.26 -22.39
CA PRO A 47 4.76 -20.33 -23.47
C PRO A 47 4.89 -21.69 -24.14
N VAL A 48 3.74 -22.30 -24.43
CA VAL A 48 3.66 -23.57 -25.17
C VAL A 48 3.91 -23.36 -26.64
N ARG A 49 3.57 -22.16 -27.14
CA ARG A 49 3.92 -21.74 -28.49
C ARG A 49 4.29 -20.27 -28.51
N THR A 50 5.35 -19.96 -29.23
CA THR A 50 5.73 -18.59 -29.59
C THR A 50 5.52 -18.41 -31.09
N SER A 51 4.80 -17.36 -31.47
CA SER A 51 4.50 -17.04 -32.86
C SER A 51 4.52 -15.51 -33.07
N PRO A 52 4.63 -15.03 -34.32
CA PRO A 52 4.50 -13.60 -34.63
C PRO A 52 3.14 -13.01 -34.18
N SER A 53 2.11 -13.84 -34.13
CA SER A 53 0.75 -13.50 -33.66
C SER A 53 0.60 -13.51 -32.13
N GLY A 54 1.63 -13.88 -31.38
CA GLY A 54 1.63 -13.90 -29.92
C GLY A 54 2.02 -15.24 -29.32
N ASN A 55 2.19 -15.22 -28.00
CA ASN A 55 2.45 -16.41 -27.19
C ASN A 55 1.14 -17.09 -26.75
N LEU A 56 1.18 -18.41 -26.67
CA LEU A 56 0.12 -19.26 -26.12
C LEU A 56 0.60 -19.92 -24.83
N TYR A 57 -0.27 -20.00 -23.82
CA TYR A 57 0.06 -20.47 -22.48
C TYR A 57 -0.91 -21.58 -22.05
N MET A 58 -0.41 -22.58 -21.33
CA MET A 58 -1.29 -23.60 -20.73
C MET A 58 -1.87 -23.07 -19.43
N ARG A 59 -3.17 -23.23 -19.26
CA ARG A 59 -3.90 -22.83 -18.05
C ARG A 59 -3.34 -23.50 -16.80
N THR A 60 -2.98 -24.78 -16.89
CA THR A 60 -2.37 -25.56 -15.79
C THR A 60 -1.01 -25.00 -15.33
N ASP A 61 -0.14 -24.61 -16.27
CA ASP A 61 1.13 -23.96 -15.95
C ASP A 61 0.91 -22.60 -15.28
N LEU A 62 -0.10 -21.85 -15.75
CA LEU A 62 -0.50 -20.57 -15.16
C LEU A 62 -1.13 -20.77 -13.76
N GLU A 63 -1.89 -21.84 -13.55
CA GLU A 63 -2.46 -22.25 -12.25
C GLU A 63 -1.38 -22.57 -11.23
N GLU A 64 -0.40 -23.41 -11.59
CA GLU A 64 0.74 -23.69 -10.70
C GLU A 64 1.51 -22.42 -10.36
N ARG A 65 1.68 -21.54 -11.36
CA ARG A 65 2.34 -20.26 -11.14
C ARG A 65 1.55 -19.36 -10.20
N ARG A 66 0.23 -19.28 -10.38
CA ARG A 66 -0.70 -18.54 -9.53
C ARG A 66 -0.61 -19.06 -8.10
N LYS A 67 -0.73 -20.38 -7.89
CA LYS A 67 -0.56 -21.01 -6.57
C LYS A 67 0.78 -20.69 -5.89
N ARG A 68 1.89 -20.64 -6.64
CA ARG A 68 3.19 -20.22 -6.09
C ARG A 68 3.25 -18.73 -5.78
N MET A 69 2.57 -17.90 -6.55
CA MET A 69 2.45 -16.46 -6.27
C MET A 69 1.60 -16.22 -5.02
N ASP A 70 0.48 -16.92 -4.90
CA ASP A 70 -0.42 -16.88 -3.73
C ASP A 70 0.29 -17.41 -2.48
N GLY A 71 1.04 -18.51 -2.59
CA GLY A 71 1.86 -19.04 -1.48
C GLY A 71 2.96 -18.07 -1.01
N ASN A 72 3.56 -17.32 -1.92
CA ASN A 72 4.47 -16.23 -1.56
C ASN A 72 3.71 -15.07 -0.88
N GLN A 73 2.53 -14.70 -1.37
CA GLN A 73 1.70 -13.66 -0.75
C GLN A 73 1.36 -14.01 0.70
N MET A 74 0.94 -15.25 0.95
CA MET A 74 0.62 -15.71 2.30
C MET A 74 1.82 -15.66 3.26
N MET A 75 3.02 -16.05 2.80
CA MET A 75 4.24 -15.92 3.59
C MET A 75 4.54 -14.47 3.99
N PHE A 76 4.31 -13.50 3.09
CA PHE A 76 4.52 -12.08 3.41
C PHE A 76 3.48 -11.52 4.37
N ILE A 77 2.20 -11.82 4.17
CA ILE A 77 1.14 -11.39 5.09
C ILE A 77 1.43 -11.94 6.50
N THR A 78 1.89 -13.20 6.59
CA THR A 78 2.28 -13.82 7.85
C THR A 78 3.44 -13.07 8.52
N ALA A 79 4.37 -12.49 7.75
CA ALA A 79 5.47 -11.71 8.32
C ALA A 79 4.98 -10.42 9.00
N LEU A 80 3.88 -9.80 8.52
CA LEU A 80 3.29 -8.62 9.18
C LEU A 80 2.68 -8.94 10.55
N PHE A 81 2.33 -10.21 10.81
CA PHE A 81 1.73 -10.64 12.07
C PHE A 81 2.70 -10.58 13.27
N HIS A 82 3.99 -10.36 13.04
CA HIS A 82 4.96 -10.23 14.14
C HIS A 82 4.73 -8.96 14.98
N LYS A 83 4.28 -7.88 14.34
CA LYS A 83 4.00 -6.59 14.99
C LYS A 83 2.54 -6.19 14.99
N ASN A 84 1.71 -6.89 14.21
CA ASN A 84 0.32 -6.52 14.00
C ASN A 84 -0.60 -7.69 14.32
N GLU A 85 -1.78 -7.40 14.86
CA GLU A 85 -2.82 -8.40 15.01
C GLU A 85 -3.29 -8.86 13.62
N PRO A 86 -3.38 -10.19 13.35
CA PRO A 86 -3.80 -10.70 12.05
C PRO A 86 -5.14 -10.15 11.57
N GLU A 87 -6.10 -9.99 12.49
CA GLU A 87 -7.43 -9.44 12.21
C GLU A 87 -7.34 -8.01 11.67
N VAL A 88 -6.49 -7.16 12.28
CA VAL A 88 -6.28 -5.77 11.84
C VAL A 88 -5.62 -5.73 10.46
N VAL A 89 -4.67 -6.62 10.19
CA VAL A 89 -3.99 -6.70 8.90
C VAL A 89 -4.97 -7.08 7.78
N TYR A 90 -5.77 -8.12 7.99
CA TYR A 90 -6.78 -8.53 7.02
C TYR A 90 -7.84 -7.44 6.82
N GLU A 91 -8.36 -6.85 7.90
CA GLU A 91 -9.34 -5.78 7.83
C GLU A 91 -8.82 -4.56 7.06
N ALA A 92 -7.55 -4.19 7.27
CA ALA A 92 -6.91 -3.14 6.50
C ALA A 92 -6.81 -3.51 5.01
N ILE A 93 -6.29 -4.70 4.67
CA ILE A 93 -6.20 -5.17 3.28
C ILE A 93 -7.59 -5.13 2.61
N ASN A 94 -8.61 -5.58 3.31
CA ASN A 94 -9.96 -5.67 2.78
C ASN A 94 -10.60 -4.28 2.61
N TYR A 95 -10.42 -3.38 3.59
CA TYR A 95 -10.84 -1.98 3.49
C TYR A 95 -10.20 -1.30 2.28
N PHE A 96 -8.87 -1.38 2.14
CA PHE A 96 -8.15 -0.76 1.02
C PHE A 96 -8.47 -1.43 -0.32
N THR A 97 -8.86 -2.70 -0.34
CA THR A 97 -9.35 -3.39 -1.53
C THR A 97 -10.66 -2.77 -2.02
N ILE A 98 -11.62 -2.57 -1.11
CA ILE A 98 -12.88 -1.88 -1.42
C ILE A 98 -12.59 -0.44 -1.84
N GLN A 99 -11.69 0.26 -1.14
CA GLN A 99 -11.32 1.62 -1.49
C GLN A 99 -10.72 1.73 -2.89
N THR A 100 -9.98 0.71 -3.33
CA THR A 100 -9.44 0.61 -4.69
C THR A 100 -10.53 0.55 -5.76
N ILE A 101 -11.60 -0.20 -5.51
CA ILE A 101 -12.78 -0.22 -6.38
C ILE A 101 -13.38 1.18 -6.54
N PHE A 102 -13.34 1.99 -5.48
CA PHE A 102 -13.87 3.35 -5.48
C PHE A 102 -12.83 4.44 -5.74
N ASN A 103 -11.71 4.10 -6.40
CA ASN A 103 -10.64 5.03 -6.77
C ASN A 103 -10.10 5.85 -5.58
N GLY A 104 -9.93 5.22 -4.41
CA GLY A 104 -9.39 5.86 -3.22
C GLY A 104 -10.40 6.74 -2.46
N SER A 105 -11.65 6.84 -2.90
CA SER A 105 -12.63 7.77 -2.33
C SER A 105 -13.21 7.25 -1.01
N ASP A 106 -12.81 7.82 0.12
CA ASP A 106 -13.38 7.47 1.44
C ASP A 106 -14.89 7.71 1.51
N LYS A 107 -15.38 8.79 0.89
CA LYS A 107 -16.82 9.12 0.82
C LYS A 107 -17.66 8.00 0.18
N LYS A 108 -17.08 7.24 -0.74
CA LYS A 108 -17.75 6.10 -1.38
C LYS A 108 -17.45 4.79 -0.67
N THR A 109 -16.24 4.65 -0.14
CA THR A 109 -15.74 3.42 0.48
C THR A 109 -16.41 3.16 1.81
N VAL A 110 -16.46 4.16 2.70
CA VAL A 110 -16.95 3.98 4.08
C VAL A 110 -18.38 3.43 4.12
N PRO A 111 -19.37 3.97 3.37
CA PRO A 111 -20.72 3.40 3.39
C PRO A 111 -20.82 1.96 2.85
N MET A 112 -19.93 1.58 1.93
CA MET A 112 -19.89 0.22 1.38
C MET A 112 -19.21 -0.74 2.36
N TYR A 113 -18.12 -0.28 2.97
CA TYR A 113 -17.42 -1.00 4.02
C TYR A 113 -18.35 -1.31 5.21
N GLU A 114 -19.05 -0.30 5.73
CA GLU A 114 -20.01 -0.48 6.84
C GLU A 114 -21.10 -1.50 6.49
N ARG A 115 -21.63 -1.42 5.27
CA ARG A 115 -22.63 -2.39 4.78
C ARG A 115 -22.09 -3.82 4.71
N LEU A 116 -20.85 -3.99 4.28
CA LEU A 116 -20.20 -5.30 4.17
C LEU A 116 -19.82 -5.86 5.55
N TYR A 117 -19.42 -4.99 6.48
CA TYR A 117 -19.04 -5.37 7.84
C TYR A 117 -20.15 -6.12 8.58
N ASP A 118 -21.41 -5.73 8.37
CA ASP A 118 -22.57 -6.40 8.97
C ASP A 118 -22.88 -7.77 8.35
N LYS A 119 -22.33 -8.08 7.18
CA LYS A 119 -22.66 -9.28 6.39
C LYS A 119 -21.53 -10.30 6.33
N TRP A 120 -20.29 -9.85 6.41
CA TRP A 120 -19.11 -10.68 6.20
C TRP A 120 -18.00 -10.31 7.20
N PRO A 121 -17.25 -11.30 7.74
CA PRO A 121 -16.09 -11.04 8.59
C PRO A 121 -14.98 -10.31 7.83
N MET A 122 -14.99 -8.97 7.87
CA MET A 122 -13.96 -8.11 7.27
C MET A 122 -12.54 -8.38 7.82
N THR A 123 -12.41 -9.11 8.93
CA THR A 123 -11.14 -9.49 9.58
C THR A 123 -10.54 -10.80 9.06
N GLU A 124 -11.16 -11.44 8.06
CA GLU A 124 -10.69 -12.68 7.45
C GLU A 124 -10.15 -12.46 6.03
N GLU A 125 -9.54 -13.48 5.43
CA GLU A 125 -9.07 -13.38 4.04
C GLU A 125 -10.24 -13.15 3.08
N LEU A 126 -10.11 -12.20 2.14
CA LEU A 126 -11.17 -11.87 1.18
C LEU A 126 -11.35 -12.93 0.08
N THR A 127 -10.28 -13.65 -0.29
CA THR A 127 -10.27 -14.58 -1.44
C THR A 127 -11.43 -15.58 -1.46
N PRO A 128 -11.78 -16.27 -0.35
CA PRO A 128 -12.90 -17.20 -0.32
C PRO A 128 -14.28 -16.55 -0.56
N HIS A 129 -14.38 -15.22 -0.39
CA HIS A 129 -15.63 -14.46 -0.39
C HIS A 129 -15.77 -13.50 -1.59
N ILE A 130 -14.84 -13.54 -2.55
CA ILE A 130 -14.83 -12.65 -3.73
C ILE A 130 -16.19 -12.60 -4.42
N ARG A 131 -16.83 -13.75 -4.62
CA ARG A 131 -18.12 -13.82 -5.31
C ARG A 131 -19.19 -13.00 -4.58
N GLU A 132 -19.40 -13.27 -3.29
CA GLU A 132 -20.43 -12.62 -2.48
C GLU A 132 -20.19 -11.11 -2.36
N ILE A 133 -18.94 -10.72 -2.10
CA ILE A 133 -18.55 -9.32 -1.96
C ILE A 133 -18.69 -8.58 -3.30
N SER A 134 -18.34 -9.21 -4.42
CA SER A 134 -18.50 -8.60 -5.75
C SER A 134 -19.97 -8.34 -6.10
N GLU A 135 -20.87 -9.26 -5.74
CA GLU A 135 -22.32 -9.12 -5.93
C GLU A 135 -22.86 -7.96 -5.08
N ASP A 136 -22.44 -7.85 -3.81
CA ASP A 136 -22.86 -6.78 -2.90
C ASP A 136 -22.31 -5.39 -3.27
N LEU A 137 -21.10 -5.34 -3.83
CA LEU A 137 -20.50 -4.12 -4.36
C LEU A 137 -21.02 -3.74 -5.75
N GLY A 138 -21.65 -4.69 -6.46
CA GLY A 138 -22.11 -4.49 -7.84
C GLY A 138 -20.97 -4.35 -8.84
N VAL A 139 -19.90 -5.15 -8.67
CA VAL A 139 -18.70 -5.13 -9.52
C VAL A 139 -18.35 -6.53 -10.04
N GLU A 140 -17.58 -6.60 -11.12
CA GLU A 140 -17.09 -7.87 -11.65
C GLU A 140 -16.08 -8.52 -10.68
N GLN A 141 -16.15 -9.84 -10.51
CA GLN A 141 -15.22 -10.61 -9.66
C GLN A 141 -13.76 -10.36 -10.03
N GLU A 142 -13.45 -10.29 -11.34
CA GLU A 142 -12.10 -10.03 -11.84
C GLU A 142 -11.58 -8.65 -11.39
N ALA A 143 -12.45 -7.64 -11.30
CA ALA A 143 -12.07 -6.32 -10.84
C ALA A 143 -11.71 -6.34 -9.34
N LEU A 144 -12.48 -7.08 -8.53
CA LEU A 144 -12.22 -7.26 -7.11
C LEU A 144 -10.95 -8.08 -6.84
N GLU A 145 -10.74 -9.18 -7.58
CA GLU A 145 -9.51 -9.98 -7.53
C GLU A 145 -8.27 -9.12 -7.83
N LYS A 146 -8.35 -8.31 -8.89
CA LYS A 146 -7.26 -7.41 -9.28
C LYS A 146 -7.00 -6.34 -8.23
N ALA A 147 -8.05 -5.77 -7.64
CA ALA A 147 -7.92 -4.82 -6.54
C ALA A 147 -7.24 -5.47 -5.34
N TYR A 148 -7.70 -6.65 -4.93
CA TYR A 148 -7.13 -7.41 -3.81
C TYR A 148 -5.65 -7.71 -4.02
N SER A 149 -5.29 -8.29 -5.16
CA SER A 149 -3.89 -8.56 -5.51
C SER A 149 -3.03 -7.31 -5.54
N THR A 150 -3.58 -6.15 -5.92
CA THR A 150 -2.86 -4.88 -5.94
C THR A 150 -2.58 -4.39 -4.52
N VAL A 151 -3.58 -4.47 -3.64
CA VAL A 151 -3.44 -4.07 -2.23
C VAL A 151 -2.47 -4.98 -1.49
N VAL A 152 -2.61 -6.30 -1.64
CA VAL A 152 -1.65 -7.26 -1.06
C VAL A 152 -0.23 -6.95 -1.52
N GLY A 153 -0.01 -6.67 -2.80
CA GLY A 153 1.30 -6.26 -3.33
C GLY A 153 1.84 -4.94 -2.75
N GLY A 154 0.96 -4.04 -2.29
CA GLY A 154 1.35 -2.84 -1.56
C GLY A 154 1.75 -3.13 -0.11
N PHE A 155 0.98 -3.97 0.58
CA PHE A 155 1.26 -4.39 1.96
C PHE A 155 2.57 -5.19 2.08
N GLN A 156 2.96 -5.92 1.03
CA GLN A 156 4.26 -6.59 0.93
C GLN A 156 5.47 -5.66 1.03
N GLN A 157 5.28 -4.35 0.87
CA GLN A 157 6.35 -3.35 0.95
C GLN A 157 6.49 -2.76 2.35
N LEU A 158 5.59 -3.11 3.26
CA LEU A 158 5.72 -2.78 4.68
C LEU A 158 6.89 -3.59 5.27
N GLY A 159 7.66 -2.94 6.13
CA GLY A 159 8.72 -3.58 6.91
C GLY A 159 8.16 -4.37 8.08
N GLU A 160 8.99 -5.25 8.65
CA GLU A 160 8.62 -6.05 9.83
C GLU A 160 8.26 -5.18 11.05
N GLU A 161 8.81 -3.97 11.14
CA GLU A 161 8.58 -3.00 12.22
C GLU A 161 7.43 -2.01 11.94
N ASP A 162 6.75 -2.14 10.79
CA ASP A 162 5.61 -1.26 10.46
C ASP A 162 4.35 -1.73 11.20
N LEU A 163 3.69 -0.78 11.85
CA LEU A 163 2.47 -0.96 12.62
C LEU A 163 1.26 -0.47 11.83
N ILE A 164 0.19 -1.25 11.87
CA ILE A 164 -1.12 -0.97 11.30
C ILE A 164 -2.06 -0.74 12.48
N VAL A 165 -2.50 0.50 12.65
CA VAL A 165 -3.29 0.91 13.81
C VAL A 165 -4.70 1.27 13.35
N LYS A 166 -5.68 0.48 13.80
CA LYS A 166 -7.11 0.71 13.52
C LYS A 166 -7.67 1.80 14.43
N LYS A 167 -8.61 2.59 13.91
CA LYS A 167 -9.41 3.56 14.67
C LYS A 167 -10.02 2.92 15.91
N GLY A 168 -9.83 3.56 17.06
CA GLY A 168 -10.26 3.04 18.37
C GLY A 168 -9.36 1.95 18.97
N GLY A 169 -8.32 1.49 18.26
CA GLY A 169 -7.33 0.55 18.77
C GLY A 169 -6.23 1.21 19.62
N VAL A 170 -5.35 0.38 20.15
CA VAL A 170 -4.15 0.82 20.90
C VAL A 170 -3.25 1.65 19.99
N HIS A 171 -2.64 2.71 20.53
CA HIS A 171 -1.85 3.72 19.81
C HIS A 171 -2.61 4.58 18.79
N TYR A 172 -3.92 4.42 18.61
CA TYR A 172 -4.69 5.36 17.80
C TYR A 172 -4.91 6.67 18.58
N PRO A 173 -4.50 7.85 18.07
CA PRO A 173 -4.57 9.09 18.84
C PRO A 173 -6.01 9.43 19.27
N PRO A 174 -6.29 9.61 20.58
CA PRO A 174 -7.65 9.90 21.06
C PRO A 174 -8.25 11.17 20.45
N GLN A 175 -7.44 12.21 20.21
CA GLN A 175 -7.89 13.45 19.57
C GLN A 175 -8.36 13.19 18.14
N LEU A 176 -7.70 12.29 17.41
CA LEU A 176 -8.08 11.93 16.05
C LEU A 176 -9.40 11.14 16.03
N ASN A 177 -9.67 10.31 17.04
CA ASN A 177 -10.94 9.57 17.14
C ASN A 177 -12.18 10.49 17.15
N THR A 178 -12.02 11.75 17.59
CA THR A 178 -13.12 12.73 17.65
C THR A 178 -13.49 13.32 16.29
N LEU A 179 -12.64 13.15 15.26
CA LEU A 179 -12.91 13.70 13.94
C LEU A 179 -13.83 12.76 13.16
N SER A 180 -14.80 13.36 12.46
CA SER A 180 -15.75 12.61 11.62
C SER A 180 -15.09 12.02 10.38
N ASP A 181 -14.02 12.65 9.90
CA ASP A 181 -13.21 12.23 8.75
C ASP A 181 -11.89 11.55 9.18
N ALA A 182 -11.80 11.09 10.42
CA ALA A 182 -10.64 10.36 10.91
C ALA A 182 -10.42 9.06 10.10
N PRO A 183 -9.20 8.78 9.63
CA PRO A 183 -8.91 7.58 8.86
C PRO A 183 -9.16 6.32 9.66
N LEU A 184 -9.72 5.28 9.02
CA LEU A 184 -9.98 4.01 9.70
C LEU A 184 -8.70 3.27 10.09
N PHE A 185 -7.63 3.42 9.30
CA PHE A 185 -6.32 2.84 9.56
C PHE A 185 -5.22 3.89 9.48
N LEU A 186 -4.24 3.79 10.37
CA LEU A 186 -2.97 4.49 10.33
C LEU A 186 -1.86 3.47 10.10
N PHE A 187 -0.85 3.87 9.34
CA PHE A 187 0.39 3.12 9.22
C PHE A 187 1.49 3.90 9.92
N MET A 188 2.17 3.25 10.86
CA MET A 188 3.18 3.84 11.71
C MET A 188 4.50 3.07 11.56
N ARG A 189 5.62 3.78 11.57
CA ARG A 189 6.96 3.18 11.67
C ARG A 189 7.72 3.87 12.80
N GLY A 190 8.32 3.12 13.71
CA GLY A 190 9.09 3.65 14.85
C GLY A 190 8.35 3.48 16.18
N ASN A 191 8.53 4.42 17.11
CA ASN A 191 7.99 4.31 18.46
C ASN A 191 6.59 4.97 18.59
N PRO A 192 5.51 4.19 18.72
CA PRO A 192 4.16 4.74 18.85
C PRO A 192 3.89 5.39 20.22
N ASP A 193 4.69 5.07 21.26
CA ASP A 193 4.48 5.57 22.62
C ASP A 193 4.66 7.10 22.71
N LEU A 194 5.37 7.70 21.75
CA LEU A 194 5.49 9.16 21.66
C LEU A 194 4.17 9.89 21.46
N LEU A 195 3.12 9.19 21.01
CA LEU A 195 1.77 9.76 20.90
C LEU A 195 1.13 10.02 22.28
N GLU A 196 1.69 9.46 23.35
CA GLU A 196 1.24 9.66 24.73
C GLU A 196 1.97 10.81 25.45
N GLU A 197 3.05 11.33 24.83
CA GLU A 197 3.89 12.39 25.39
C GLU A 197 3.26 13.79 25.21
N HIS A 198 3.97 14.83 25.68
CA HIS A 198 3.58 16.21 25.44
C HIS A 198 3.87 16.64 24.00
N LEU A 199 2.83 16.69 23.17
CA LEU A 199 2.93 16.97 21.73
C LEU A 199 2.81 18.47 21.42
N VAL A 200 3.66 18.98 20.51
CA VAL A 200 3.51 20.31 19.90
C VAL A 200 3.63 20.23 18.39
N THR A 201 2.59 20.66 17.66
CA THR A 201 2.62 20.70 16.21
C THR A 201 3.22 22.01 15.71
N VAL A 202 4.25 21.92 14.85
CA VAL A 202 4.83 23.07 14.14
C VAL A 202 4.55 22.92 12.64
N VAL A 203 3.88 23.91 12.06
CA VAL A 203 3.56 23.99 10.63
C VAL A 203 3.98 25.36 10.08
N GLY A 204 4.27 25.44 8.79
CA GLY A 204 4.55 26.73 8.19
C GLY A 204 4.68 26.73 6.67
N SER A 205 5.25 27.82 6.15
CA SER A 205 5.37 28.04 4.70
C SER A 205 6.24 26.99 4.03
N ARG A 206 5.85 26.58 2.81
CA ARG A 206 6.71 25.78 1.91
C ARG A 206 7.87 26.56 1.30
N LYS A 207 7.84 27.89 1.40
CA LYS A 207 8.88 28.83 0.94
C LYS A 207 9.10 29.90 2.02
N PRO A 208 9.72 29.53 3.15
CA PRO A 208 10.01 30.49 4.21
C PRO A 208 11.06 31.52 3.78
N SER A 209 11.08 32.67 4.46
CA SER A 209 12.22 33.58 4.41
C SER A 209 13.37 33.01 5.25
N LYS A 210 14.62 33.45 5.04
CA LYS A 210 15.75 33.03 5.87
C LYS A 210 15.51 33.24 7.37
N GLU A 211 14.87 34.35 7.73
CA GLU A 211 14.48 34.63 9.12
C GLU A 211 13.44 33.63 9.64
N GLY A 212 12.48 33.23 8.80
CA GLY A 212 11.51 32.19 9.12
C GLY A 212 12.14 30.81 9.28
N GLU A 213 13.16 30.49 8.47
CA GLU A 213 13.94 29.26 8.61
C GLU A 213 14.67 29.21 9.96
N GLU A 214 15.44 30.26 10.28
CA GLU A 214 16.17 30.36 11.56
C GLU A 214 15.21 30.32 12.75
N THR A 215 14.10 31.07 12.68
CA THR A 215 13.10 31.10 13.75
C THR A 215 12.49 29.73 13.98
N ALA A 216 12.12 29.01 12.91
CA ALA A 216 11.54 27.68 13.05
C ALA A 216 12.53 26.66 13.61
N TYR A 217 13.80 26.74 13.20
CA TYR A 217 14.86 25.89 13.75
C TYR A 217 15.05 26.14 15.25
N GLN A 218 15.28 27.40 15.65
CA GLN A 218 15.51 27.76 17.06
C GLN A 218 14.29 27.45 17.93
N LEU A 219 13.09 27.74 17.43
CA LEU A 219 11.85 27.44 18.15
C LEU A 219 11.71 25.92 18.38
N SER A 220 11.96 25.11 17.36
CA SER A 220 11.87 23.65 17.47
C SER A 220 12.90 23.11 18.47
N LYS A 221 14.14 23.58 18.38
CA LYS A 221 15.20 23.24 19.33
C LYS A 221 14.82 23.55 20.78
N GLU A 222 14.33 24.77 21.03
CA GLU A 222 13.99 25.18 22.40
C GLU A 222 12.75 24.46 22.94
N ILE A 223 11.73 24.22 22.10
CA ILE A 223 10.55 23.41 22.48
C ILE A 223 10.97 21.98 22.86
N GLY A 224 11.78 21.33 22.03
CA GLY A 224 12.19 19.95 22.28
C GLY A 224 13.05 19.80 23.53
N LYS A 225 13.92 20.78 23.83
CA LYS A 225 14.68 20.82 25.09
C LYS A 225 13.81 20.93 26.34
N GLN A 226 12.59 21.45 26.22
CA GLN A 226 11.62 21.46 27.32
C GLN A 226 10.90 20.11 27.48
N GLY A 227 11.27 19.09 26.70
CA GLY A 227 10.70 17.74 26.79
C GLY A 227 9.44 17.54 25.95
N TYR A 228 9.13 18.44 25.03
CA TYR A 228 8.01 18.26 24.10
C TYR A 228 8.43 17.44 22.88
N VAL A 229 7.57 16.51 22.47
CA VAL A 229 7.68 15.83 21.19
C VAL A 229 7.09 16.73 20.11
N ILE A 230 7.87 17.00 19.08
CA ILE A 230 7.45 17.89 18.00
C ILE A 230 6.71 17.08 16.94
N ILE A 231 5.63 17.63 16.39
CA ILE A 231 4.91 17.05 15.26
C ILE A 231 5.06 18.01 14.08
N SER A 232 5.49 17.50 12.94
CA SER A 232 5.47 18.28 11.71
C SER A 232 5.25 17.38 10.50
N GLY A 233 4.90 17.99 9.37
CA GLY A 233 4.96 17.29 8.10
C GLY A 233 6.40 16.99 7.71
N LEU A 234 6.57 16.33 6.56
CA LEU A 234 7.88 16.17 5.93
C LEU A 234 8.00 16.92 4.59
N SER A 235 7.12 17.89 4.40
CA SER A 235 7.08 18.70 3.18
C SER A 235 8.25 19.69 3.13
N LYS A 236 8.45 20.36 1.98
CA LYS A 236 9.49 21.38 1.83
C LYS A 236 9.20 22.58 2.74
N GLY A 237 10.25 23.29 3.15
CA GLY A 237 10.14 24.55 3.90
C GLY A 237 10.17 24.31 5.40
N ILE A 238 9.25 24.95 6.14
CA ILE A 238 9.25 24.91 7.61
C ILE A 238 9.20 23.47 8.15
N ASP A 239 8.36 22.61 7.59
CA ASP A 239 8.26 21.20 7.97
C ASP A 239 9.62 20.48 7.98
N SER A 240 10.36 20.54 6.87
CA SER A 240 11.71 19.94 6.80
C SER A 240 12.73 20.57 7.74
N ILE A 241 12.59 21.86 8.05
CA ILE A 241 13.50 22.58 8.97
C ILE A 241 13.25 22.15 10.41
N VAL A 242 11.99 21.99 10.80
CA VAL A 242 11.59 21.45 12.09
C VAL A 242 12.15 20.04 12.27
N GLN A 243 11.95 19.17 11.29
CA GLN A 243 12.47 17.79 11.32
C GLN A 243 14.00 17.74 11.27
N GLN A 244 14.66 18.72 10.64
CA GLN A 244 16.12 18.82 10.67
C GLN A 244 16.62 19.23 12.06
N ALA A 245 15.97 20.21 12.71
CA ALA A 245 16.34 20.67 14.04
C ALA A 245 16.24 19.54 15.08
N THR A 246 15.19 18.73 15.01
CA THR A 246 15.00 17.59 15.92
C THR A 246 16.04 16.51 15.70
N VAL A 247 16.44 16.26 14.45
CA VAL A 247 17.54 15.33 14.13
C VAL A 247 18.87 15.84 14.66
N ASP A 248 19.19 17.12 14.44
CA ASP A 248 20.47 17.71 14.84
C ASP A 248 20.65 17.75 16.36
N GLU A 249 19.56 18.01 17.10
CA GLU A 249 19.58 18.22 18.56
C GLU A 249 19.17 16.98 19.36
N ASP A 250 18.94 15.85 18.68
CA ASP A 250 18.53 14.59 19.32
C ASP A 250 17.22 14.67 20.11
N ILE A 251 16.24 15.35 19.51
CA ILE A 251 14.89 15.54 20.07
C ILE A 251 13.93 14.53 19.43
N PRO A 252 13.07 13.84 20.20
CA PRO A 252 12.00 13.01 19.67
C PRO A 252 10.98 13.81 18.85
N THR A 253 10.50 13.26 17.74
CA THR A 253 9.50 13.94 16.88
C THR A 253 8.68 12.96 16.06
N ILE A 254 7.52 13.41 15.63
CA ILE A 254 6.56 12.69 14.81
C ILE A 254 6.54 13.34 13.44
N ALA A 255 6.76 12.54 12.40
CA ALA A 255 6.66 12.98 11.02
C ALA A 255 5.34 12.50 10.42
N ILE A 256 4.52 13.46 9.96
CA ILE A 256 3.27 13.16 9.27
C ILE A 256 3.51 13.16 7.76
N LEU A 257 3.21 12.02 7.12
CA LEU A 257 3.35 11.85 5.68
C LEU A 257 2.01 11.99 4.96
N GLY A 258 2.04 12.73 3.85
CA GLY A 258 0.97 12.75 2.84
C GLY A 258 1.16 11.69 1.74
N THR A 259 2.14 10.81 1.91
CA THR A 259 2.45 9.68 1.00
C THR A 259 2.53 8.40 1.82
N PRO A 260 2.44 7.21 1.18
CA PRO A 260 2.64 5.94 1.88
C PRO A 260 4.01 5.91 2.59
N ILE A 261 4.09 5.28 3.77
CA ILE A 261 5.32 5.17 4.59
C ILE A 261 6.48 4.42 3.91
N THR A 262 6.19 3.80 2.78
CA THR A 262 7.08 3.05 1.91
C THR A 262 7.68 3.88 0.78
N HIS A 263 7.28 5.15 0.66
CA HIS A 263 7.79 6.08 -0.35
C HIS A 263 8.49 7.27 0.29
N PHE A 264 9.69 7.56 -0.22
CA PHE A 264 10.39 8.80 0.10
C PHE A 264 9.76 9.97 -0.65
N HIS A 265 9.17 10.92 0.07
CA HIS A 265 8.61 12.14 -0.51
C HIS A 265 8.83 13.37 0.37
N PRO A 266 9.32 14.49 -0.20
CA PRO A 266 9.90 14.60 -1.55
C PRO A 266 11.21 13.79 -1.66
N ARG A 267 11.59 13.34 -2.87
CA ARG A 267 12.78 12.47 -3.07
C ARG A 267 14.08 13.09 -2.51
N GLU A 268 14.18 14.42 -2.54
CA GLU A 268 15.31 15.18 -1.98
C GLU A 268 15.44 15.03 -0.44
N HIS A 269 14.38 14.65 0.27
CA HIS A 269 14.38 14.39 1.71
C HIS A 269 14.66 12.93 2.06
N GLN A 270 15.03 12.06 1.11
CA GLN A 270 15.34 10.65 1.40
C GLN A 270 16.41 10.49 2.48
N SER A 271 17.46 11.32 2.46
CA SER A 271 18.51 11.30 3.49
C SER A 271 17.98 11.73 4.87
N LEU A 272 17.08 12.73 4.90
CA LEU A 272 16.44 13.16 6.15
C LEU A 272 15.50 12.08 6.68
N GLN A 273 14.62 11.53 5.84
CA GLN A 273 13.75 10.39 6.21
C GLN A 273 14.56 9.22 6.75
N GLY A 274 15.63 8.82 6.05
CA GLY A 274 16.49 7.74 6.52
C GLY A 274 17.17 8.05 7.86
N LYS A 275 17.51 9.30 8.15
CA LYS A 275 18.02 9.70 9.48
C LYS A 275 16.94 9.62 10.57
N LEU A 276 15.70 10.01 10.24
CA LEU A 276 14.56 9.88 11.15
C LEU A 276 14.27 8.40 11.45
N GLU A 277 14.32 7.53 10.43
CA GLU A 277 14.07 6.08 10.55
C GLU A 277 15.17 5.35 11.33
N ASN A 278 16.45 5.74 11.15
CA ASN A 278 17.59 5.08 11.80
C ASN A 278 17.85 5.54 13.24
N LYS A 279 17.15 6.57 13.73
CA LYS A 279 17.13 6.88 15.16
C LYS A 279 16.22 5.87 15.87
N VAL A 280 16.81 4.71 16.16
CA VAL A 280 16.21 3.60 16.89
C VAL A 280 15.60 4.13 18.19
N GLY A 281 14.27 4.26 18.24
CA GLY A 281 13.51 4.44 19.49
C GLY A 281 12.56 5.63 19.61
N ASP A 282 12.61 6.65 18.74
CA ASP A 282 11.98 7.96 19.05
C ASP A 282 11.24 8.65 17.89
N PHE A 283 10.85 7.93 16.83
CA PHE A 283 10.26 8.58 15.64
C PHE A 283 9.10 7.80 15.04
N PRO A 284 7.82 8.07 15.38
CA PRO A 284 6.70 7.57 14.62
C PRO A 284 6.56 8.38 13.33
N ILE A 285 6.81 7.72 12.20
CA ILE A 285 6.36 8.18 10.89
C ILE A 285 4.93 7.68 10.72
N SER A 286 3.95 8.58 10.68
CA SER A 286 2.54 8.24 10.44
C SER A 286 2.10 8.73 9.07
N SER A 287 1.54 7.85 8.24
CA SER A 287 0.80 8.28 7.05
C SER A 287 -0.70 8.37 7.35
N PHE A 288 -1.30 9.53 7.13
CA PHE A 288 -2.76 9.68 7.17
C PHE A 288 -3.37 9.29 5.83
N SER A 289 -4.33 8.36 5.84
CA SER A 289 -5.26 8.19 4.72
C SER A 289 -6.24 9.35 4.70
N GLN A 290 -5.95 10.44 3.99
CA GLN A 290 -7.01 11.40 3.61
C GLN A 290 -7.76 10.99 2.33
N SER A 291 -7.29 9.91 1.71
CA SER A 291 -7.83 9.09 0.60
C SER A 291 -6.60 8.30 0.20
N ALA A 292 -6.58 6.96 0.27
CA ALA A 292 -5.34 6.25 -0.03
C ALA A 292 -4.86 6.66 -1.44
N THR A 293 -3.69 7.27 -1.50
CA THR A 293 -2.92 7.39 -2.73
C THR A 293 -2.57 5.96 -3.12
N LEU A 294 -3.47 5.32 -3.84
CA LEU A 294 -3.37 3.92 -4.18
C LEU A 294 -2.25 3.67 -5.18
N ALA A 295 -1.65 2.50 -4.99
CA ALA A 295 -0.77 1.80 -5.91
C ALA A 295 0.63 2.41 -6.10
N PHE A 296 1.60 1.80 -5.41
CA PHE A 296 2.88 1.49 -6.04
C PHE A 296 2.66 0.77 -7.39
N PRO A 297 3.58 0.79 -8.37
CA PRO A 297 4.57 1.78 -8.79
C PRO A 297 4.09 2.59 -10.01
N ASP A 298 4.45 3.87 -10.10
CA ASP A 298 4.54 4.71 -11.33
C ASP A 298 3.38 4.77 -12.37
N ALA A 299 2.27 4.07 -12.20
CA ALA A 299 1.28 3.92 -13.27
C ALA A 299 0.24 5.06 -13.35
N LEU A 300 0.23 6.01 -12.40
CA LEU A 300 -0.69 7.17 -12.40
C LEU A 300 -0.02 8.50 -12.05
N CYS A 301 1.31 8.53 -11.90
CA CYS A 301 2.07 9.77 -11.87
C CYS A 301 2.50 10.12 -13.29
N THR A 302 2.02 11.24 -13.85
CA THR A 302 2.73 11.82 -14.98
C THR A 302 4.04 12.39 -14.47
N HIS A 303 5.16 11.76 -14.85
CA HIS A 303 6.48 12.35 -14.70
C HIS A 303 6.60 13.53 -15.65
N GLU A 304 6.62 14.75 -15.12
CA GLU A 304 7.00 15.91 -15.92
C GLU A 304 8.52 15.83 -16.19
N ARG A 305 8.96 16.28 -17.38
CA ARG A 305 10.38 16.23 -17.81
C ARG A 305 11.36 17.00 -16.90
N ASN A 306 10.85 17.68 -15.87
CA ASN A 306 11.59 18.43 -14.86
C ASN A 306 11.84 17.62 -13.56
N GLY A 307 11.42 16.35 -13.49
CA GLY A 307 11.63 15.50 -12.32
C GLY A 307 10.58 15.66 -11.20
N SER A 308 9.49 16.38 -11.46
CA SER A 308 8.33 16.43 -10.55
C SER A 308 7.28 15.37 -10.91
N SER A 309 6.74 14.70 -9.89
CA SER A 309 5.62 13.77 -10.00
C SER A 309 4.36 14.50 -9.55
N LYS A 310 3.35 14.57 -10.43
CA LYS A 310 2.06 15.21 -10.12
C LYS A 310 1.03 14.12 -9.83
N CYS A 311 0.63 13.99 -8.56
CA CYS A 311 -0.54 13.22 -8.18
C CYS A 311 -1.76 14.14 -8.30
N HIS A 312 -2.79 13.72 -9.03
CA HIS A 312 -4.06 14.43 -9.08
C HIS A 312 -4.85 14.08 -7.81
N TYR A 313 -5.03 15.08 -6.93
CA TYR A 313 -5.89 15.04 -5.75
C TYR A 313 -7.34 15.30 -6.13
#